data_AF-A0A485AIH4-F1
#
_entry.id   AF-A0A485AIH4-F1
#
_cell.length_a   1.000
_cell.length_b   1.000
_cell.length_c   1.000
_cell.angle_alpha   90.00
_cell.angle_beta   90.00
_cell.angle_gamma   90.00
#
_symmetry.space_group_name_H-M   'P 1'
#
loop_
_entity.id
_entity.type
_entity.pdbx_description
1 polymer ?
#
loop_
_entity_poly.entity_id
_entity_poly.type
_entity_poly.pdbx_seq_one_letter_code
_entity_poly.pdbx_strand_id
1 'polypeptide(L)' 'MASGVDVVDIGLSGTEEIYFATRELRTDGGIQITASHNPAQYNGMKLVREDARPISNDSGLLEIKALGGKQ' A
#
# COMPACT_ATOMS: atom_id res chain seq x y z
N MET A 1 13.66 -0.69 -2.24
CA MET A 1 15.12 -0.71 -2.46
C MET A 1 15.91 -1.19 -1.24
N ALA A 2 15.95 -0.47 -0.10
CA ALA A 2 16.80 -0.83 1.05
C ALA A 2 16.54 -2.25 1.62
N SER A 3 15.31 -2.76 1.49
CA SER A 3 14.93 -4.12 1.93
C SER A 3 14.99 -5.17 0.81
N GLY A 4 15.59 -4.87 -0.35
CA GLY A 4 15.72 -5.81 -1.47
C GLY A 4 14.45 -6.05 -2.30
N VAL A 5 13.46 -5.15 -2.20
CA VAL A 5 12.20 -5.24 -2.96
C VAL A 5 12.29 -4.39 -4.23
N ASP A 6 11.88 -4.98 -5.36
CA ASP A 6 11.68 -4.33 -6.64
C ASP A 6 10.38 -3.50 -6.62
N VAL A 7 10.43 -2.27 -7.13
CA VAL A 7 9.31 -1.33 -7.09
C VAL A 7 8.89 -0.98 -8.51
N VAL A 8 7.62 -1.17 -8.81
CA VAL A 8 6.97 -0.63 -10.00
C VAL A 8 6.22 0.64 -9.60
N ASP A 9 6.65 1.79 -10.11
CA ASP A 9 5.97 3.07 -9.93
C ASP A 9 4.99 3.30 -11.08
N ILE A 10 3.69 3.35 -10.78
CA ILE A 10 2.64 3.62 -11.76
C ILE A 10 2.23 5.11 -11.80
N GLY A 11 2.88 5.96 -11.01
CA GLY A 11 2.65 7.40 -10.98
C GLY A 11 1.34 7.84 -10.31
N LEU A 12 0.88 9.04 -10.69
CA LEU A 12 -0.37 9.61 -10.19
C LEU A 12 -1.57 8.79 -10.69
N SER A 13 -2.20 8.06 -9.77
CA SER A 13 -3.22 7.06 -10.08
C SER A 13 -4.29 6.99 -8.99
N GLY A 14 -5.45 6.43 -9.35
CA GLY A 14 -6.53 6.10 -8.43
C GLY A 14 -6.19 4.93 -7.50
N THR A 15 -6.99 4.76 -6.44
CA THR A 15 -6.82 3.60 -5.54
C THR A 15 -7.10 2.28 -6.28
N GLU A 16 -8.09 2.30 -7.15
CA GLU A 16 -8.49 1.19 -8.01
C GLU A 16 -7.40 0.78 -9.00
N GLU A 17 -6.56 1.72 -9.44
CA GLU A 17 -5.45 1.45 -10.36
C GLU A 17 -4.33 0.69 -9.67
N ILE A 18 -4.02 1.00 -8.39
CA ILE A 18 -3.12 0.17 -7.60
C ILE A 18 -3.67 -1.25 -7.43
N TYR A 19 -4.97 -1.42 -7.19
CA TYR A 19 -5.56 -2.75 -7.07
C TYR A 19 -5.45 -3.54 -8.38
N PHE A 20 -5.76 -2.87 -9.49
CA PHE A 20 -5.64 -3.47 -10.82
C PHE A 20 -4.18 -3.83 -11.13
N ALA A 21 -3.24 -2.90 -10.94
CA ALA A 21 -1.82 -3.10 -11.22
C ALA A 21 -1.22 -4.22 -10.35
N THR A 22 -1.53 -4.27 -9.05
CA THR A 22 -1.05 -5.35 -8.17
C THR A 22 -1.43 -6.73 -8.70
N ARG A 23 -2.69 -6.88 -9.14
CA ARG A 23 -3.18 -8.14 -9.69
C ARG A 23 -2.61 -8.43 -11.07
N GLU A 24 -2.65 -7.47 -11.97
CA GLU A 24 -2.27 -7.64 -13.38
C GLU A 24 -0.77 -7.89 -13.54
N LEU A 25 0.05 -7.14 -12.81
CA LEU A 25 1.51 -7.28 -12.80
C LEU A 25 1.97 -8.42 -11.87
N ARG A 26 1.04 -9.05 -11.15
CA ARG A 26 1.28 -10.17 -10.22
C ARG A 26 2.35 -9.83 -9.18
N THR A 27 2.28 -8.62 -8.63
CA THR A 27 3.17 -8.20 -7.54
C THR A 27 2.76 -8.83 -6.22
N ASP A 28 3.69 -8.92 -5.27
CA ASP A 28 3.40 -9.43 -3.91
C ASP A 28 2.48 -8.48 -3.11
N GLY A 29 2.36 -7.23 -3.55
CA GLY A 29 1.48 -6.23 -2.93
C GLY A 29 1.52 -4.88 -3.62
N GLY A 30 0.76 -3.94 -3.06
CA GLY A 30 0.65 -2.56 -3.55
C GLY A 30 0.33 -1.59 -2.43
N ILE A 31 0.80 -0.35 -2.60
CA ILE A 31 0.58 0.74 -1.65
C ILE A 31 0.08 1.96 -2.42
N GLN A 32 -1.13 2.42 -2.08
CA GLN A 32 -1.63 3.71 -2.56
C GLN A 32 -1.39 4.78 -1.51
N ILE A 33 -0.62 5.82 -1.86
CA ILE A 33 -0.50 7.03 -1.03
C ILE A 33 -1.69 7.94 -1.34
N THR A 34 -2.56 8.19 -0.36
CA THR A 34 -3.77 8.98 -0.57
C THR A 34 -4.34 9.54 0.74
N ALA A 35 -4.83 10.77 0.69
CA ALA A 35 -5.66 11.37 1.73
C ALA A 35 -7.14 10.96 1.61
N SER A 36 -7.53 10.27 0.53
CA SER A 36 -8.92 9.99 0.18
C SER A 36 -9.73 11.30 0.07
N HIS A 37 -10.51 11.62 1.10
CA HIS A 37 -11.31 12.84 1.21
C HIS A 37 -10.84 13.74 2.38
N ASN A 38 -9.75 13.38 3.05
CA ASN A 38 -9.25 14.13 4.18
C ASN A 38 -8.73 15.51 3.71
N PRO A 39 -8.77 16.52 4.59
CA PRO A 39 -8.19 17.83 4.31
C PRO A 39 -6.73 17.74 3.83
N ALA A 40 -6.29 18.75 3.05
CA ALA A 40 -5.00 18.74 2.35
C ALA A 40 -3.78 18.57 3.25
N GLN A 41 -3.87 18.91 4.54
CA GLN A 41 -2.80 18.70 5.50
C GLN A 41 -2.62 17.23 5.95
N TYR A 42 -3.53 16.33 5.57
CA TYR A 42 -3.46 14.92 5.91
C TYR A 42 -3.03 14.08 4.70
N ASN A 43 -2.39 12.96 4.99
CA ASN A 43 -2.11 11.91 4.01
C ASN A 43 -2.16 10.55 4.70
N GLY A 44 -2.11 9.48 3.92
CA GLY A 44 -2.18 8.11 4.41
C GLY A 44 -1.77 7.11 3.35
N MET A 45 -1.87 5.83 3.71
CA MET A 45 -1.56 4.71 2.84
C MET A 45 -2.69 3.69 2.90
N LYS A 46 -3.04 3.11 1.75
CA LYS A 46 -3.85 1.89 1.67
C LYS A 46 -2.94 0.77 1.18
N LEU A 47 -2.90 -0.34 1.90
CA LEU A 47 -2.00 -1.45 1.63
C LEU A 47 -2.79 -2.69 1.20
N VAL A 48 -2.31 -3.36 0.15
CA VAL A 48 -2.82 -4.65 -0.32
C VAL A 48 -1.66 -5.63 -0.51
N ARG A 49 -1.96 -6.92 -0.35
CA ARG A 49 -1.08 -8.04 -0.69
C ARG A 49 -1.46 -8.64 -2.05
N GLU A 50 -1.04 -9.86 -2.31
CA GLU A 50 -1.32 -10.57 -3.57
C GLU A 50 -2.81 -10.54 -3.93
N ASP A 51 -3.10 -10.51 -5.23
CA ASP A 51 -4.46 -10.38 -5.78
C ASP A 51 -5.25 -9.15 -5.28
N ALA A 52 -4.55 -8.09 -4.86
CA ALA A 52 -5.12 -6.89 -4.26
C ALA A 52 -5.97 -7.15 -3.00
N ARG A 53 -5.67 -8.23 -2.25
CA ARG A 53 -6.33 -8.52 -0.98
C ARG A 53 -5.94 -7.46 0.07
N PRO A 54 -6.89 -6.95 0.86
CA PRO A 54 -6.59 -5.90 1.82
C PRO A 54 -5.69 -6.39 2.98
N ILE A 55 -4.71 -5.56 3.34
CA ILE A 55 -3.97 -5.66 4.61
C ILE A 55 -4.67 -4.73 5.60
N SER A 56 -5.40 -5.32 6.54
CA SER A 56 -6.23 -4.69 7.56
C SER A 56 -5.70 -5.05 8.95
N ASN A 57 -6.36 -4.54 10.01
CA ASN A 57 -5.90 -4.73 11.39
C ASN A 57 -5.62 -6.21 11.75
N ASP A 58 -6.48 -7.11 11.31
CA ASP A 58 -6.43 -8.55 11.55
C ASP A 58 -5.72 -9.35 10.44
N SER A 59 -5.24 -8.68 9.39
CA SER A 59 -4.55 -9.31 8.25
C SER A 59 -3.16 -8.72 7.98
N GLY A 60 -2.47 -8.31 9.05
CA GLY A 60 -1.05 -7.94 9.02
C GLY A 60 -0.75 -6.46 9.30
N LEU A 61 -1.74 -5.56 9.30
CA LEU A 61 -1.48 -4.13 9.51
C LEU A 61 -0.93 -3.83 10.92
N LEU A 62 -1.40 -4.56 11.94
CA LEU A 62 -0.88 -4.40 13.30
C LEU A 62 0.55 -4.95 13.45
N GLU A 63 0.91 -5.98 12.70
CA GLU A 63 2.28 -6.51 12.68
C GLU A 63 3.23 -5.51 12.04
N ILE A 64 2.85 -4.93 10.90
CA ILE A 64 3.58 -3.83 10.25
C ILE A 64 3.78 -2.65 11.21
N LYS A 65 2.73 -2.27 11.95
CA LYS A 65 2.81 -1.23 12.97
C LYS A 65 3.80 -1.56 14.09
N ALA A 66 3.88 -2.82 14.51
CA ALA A 66 4.82 -3.26 15.55
C ALA A 66 6.27 -3.22 15.06
N LEU A 67 6.52 -3.54 13.79
CA LEU A 67 7.83 -3.45 13.15
C LEU A 67 8.29 -2.00 12.98
N GLY A 68 7.35 -1.09 12.67
CA GLY A 68 7.60 0.35 12.53
C GLY A 68 7.80 1.10 13.86
N GLY A 69 8.27 0.42 14.92
CA GLY A 69 8.44 0.99 16.26
C GLY A 69 9.03 2.40 16.27
N LYS A 70 8.56 3.24 17.21
CA LYS A 70 8.85 4.68 17.31
C LYS A 70 10.31 4.99 16.94
N GLN A 71 10.51 5.63 15.78
CA GLN A 71 11.63 6.54 15.61
C GLN A 71 11.39 7.80 16.44
#